data_AF-A0ABD0S1C7-F1
#
_entry.id   AF-A0ABD0S1C7-F1
#
_cell.length_a   1.000
_cell.length_b   1.000
_cell.length_c   1.000
_cell.angle_alpha   90.00
_cell.angle_beta   90.00
_cell.angle_gamma   90.00
#
_symmetry.space_group_name_H-M   'P 1'
#
loop_
_entity.id
_entity.type
_entity.pdbx_description
1 polymer ?
#
loop_
_entity_poly.entity_id
_entity_poly.type
_entity_poly.pdbx_seq_one_letter_code
_entity_poly.pdbx_strand_id
1 'polypeptide(L)'
;CECTPGYTGEHCEVDFDDCADNKCKNGAQCTDAVNGYTCVCPEGYSGLFCEFSPPMVLPRTSPCDHYDCANGAQCVVKDTDPVCQCLHGYEGVHCEKLVSVNFINRESFLQIPSNLITEQANISLQIATDEDNGVLLYKGDNEHIAVELYRGRLRVSYDSGSYPPSAIY
;
A
#
# COMPACT_ATOMS: atom_id res chain seq x y z
N CYS A 1 -44.64 -48.70 -22.65
CA CYS A 1 -43.48 -48.89 -21.76
C CYS A 1 -43.55 -47.87 -20.63
N GLU A 2 -42.94 -48.11 -19.46
CA GLU A 2 -42.61 -47.01 -18.54
C GLU A 2 -41.23 -46.49 -18.93
N CYS A 3 -41.17 -45.22 -19.31
CA CYS A 3 -39.92 -44.61 -19.72
C CYS A 3 -39.11 -44.14 -18.52
N THR A 4 -37.78 -44.26 -18.61
CA THR A 4 -36.88 -43.63 -17.64
C THR A 4 -36.97 -42.11 -17.75
N PRO A 5 -36.67 -41.36 -16.67
CA PRO A 5 -36.61 -39.90 -16.72
C PRO A 5 -35.70 -39.43 -17.85
N GLY A 6 -36.15 -38.42 -18.61
CA GLY A 6 -35.47 -37.93 -19.83
C GLY A 6 -36.03 -38.49 -21.14
N TYR A 7 -36.78 -39.60 -21.14
CA TYR A 7 -37.31 -40.20 -22.37
C TYR A 7 -38.84 -40.17 -22.48
N THR A 8 -39.34 -40.12 -23.71
CA THR A 8 -40.75 -40.15 -24.09
C THR A 8 -40.97 -40.94 -25.39
N GLY A 9 -42.22 -41.07 -25.85
CA GLY A 9 -42.60 -41.88 -27.01
C GLY A 9 -43.27 -43.21 -26.64
N GLU A 10 -43.86 -43.88 -27.62
CA GLU A 10 -44.59 -45.15 -27.42
C GLU A 10 -43.63 -46.27 -26.94
N HIS A 11 -42.38 -46.20 -27.39
CA HIS A 11 -41.31 -47.13 -27.08
C HIS A 11 -40.14 -46.48 -26.33
N CYS A 12 -40.32 -45.28 -25.78
CA CYS A 12 -39.30 -44.49 -25.07
C CYS A 12 -38.09 -44.13 -25.94
N GLU A 13 -38.33 -43.91 -27.24
CA GLU A 13 -37.32 -43.65 -28.26
C GLU A 13 -36.96 -42.17 -28.42
N VAL A 14 -37.71 -41.27 -27.80
CA VAL A 14 -37.52 -39.82 -27.92
C VAL A 14 -36.85 -39.30 -26.65
N ASP A 15 -35.64 -38.75 -26.76
CA ASP A 15 -34.97 -38.02 -25.68
C ASP A 15 -35.54 -36.59 -25.59
N PHE A 16 -35.72 -36.07 -24.37
CA PHE A 16 -36.11 -34.68 -24.19
C PHE A 16 -34.92 -33.77 -24.50
N ASP A 17 -35.15 -32.72 -25.28
CA ASP A 17 -34.16 -31.67 -25.50
C ASP A 17 -34.07 -30.79 -24.24
N ASP A 18 -33.16 -31.16 -23.34
CA ASP A 18 -32.90 -30.43 -22.10
C ASP A 18 -32.19 -29.08 -22.35
N CYS A 19 -31.69 -28.85 -23.57
CA CYS A 19 -31.16 -27.56 -24.00
C CYS A 19 -32.23 -26.54 -24.43
N ALA A 20 -33.52 -26.90 -24.47
CA ALA A 20 -34.59 -25.99 -24.84
C ALA A 20 -34.73 -24.77 -23.90
N ASP A 21 -34.39 -24.91 -22.61
CA ASP A 21 -34.30 -23.82 -21.61
C ASP A 21 -32.84 -23.55 -21.21
N ASN A 22 -31.96 -23.41 -22.20
CA ASN A 22 -30.52 -23.24 -22.02
C ASN A 22 -30.16 -22.04 -21.10
N LYS A 23 -29.55 -22.34 -19.94
CA LYS A 23 -29.05 -21.32 -18.98
C LYS A 23 -27.56 -21.03 -19.10
N CYS A 24 -26.83 -21.70 -19.99
CA CYS A 24 -25.41 -21.46 -20.22
C CYS A 24 -25.16 -19.97 -20.53
N LYS A 25 -24.10 -19.41 -19.94
CA LYS A 25 -23.72 -18.01 -20.03
C LYS A 25 -22.45 -17.83 -20.84
N ASN A 26 -22.14 -16.56 -21.14
CA ASN A 26 -20.85 -16.16 -21.69
C ASN A 26 -20.44 -16.85 -23.01
N GLY A 27 -21.42 -17.24 -23.83
CA GLY A 27 -21.18 -17.91 -25.11
C GLY A 27 -20.90 -19.41 -24.99
N ALA A 28 -21.17 -20.02 -23.85
CA ALA A 28 -21.04 -21.46 -23.66
C ALA A 28 -22.04 -22.26 -24.51
N GLN A 29 -21.58 -23.41 -25.01
CA GLN A 29 -22.40 -24.33 -25.80
C GLN A 29 -23.15 -25.28 -24.87
N CYS A 30 -24.46 -25.41 -25.06
CA CYS A 30 -25.26 -26.41 -24.37
C CYS A 30 -25.11 -27.77 -25.05
N THR A 31 -24.83 -28.80 -24.26
CA THR A 31 -24.80 -30.19 -24.70
C THR A 31 -25.88 -30.94 -23.95
N ASP A 32 -26.86 -31.40 -24.73
CA ASP A 32 -27.98 -32.22 -24.27
C ASP A 32 -27.47 -33.52 -23.64
N ALA A 33 -28.14 -33.97 -22.57
CA ALA A 33 -27.84 -35.22 -21.89
C ALA A 33 -29.13 -35.84 -21.38
N VAL A 34 -29.07 -37.09 -20.93
CA VAL A 34 -30.28 -37.75 -20.42
C VAL A 34 -30.71 -37.09 -19.13
N ASN A 35 -31.89 -36.45 -19.14
CA ASN A 35 -32.52 -35.84 -17.97
C ASN A 35 -31.67 -34.72 -17.35
N GLY A 36 -31.09 -33.89 -18.21
CA GLY A 36 -30.34 -32.68 -17.89
C GLY A 36 -29.43 -32.24 -19.04
N TYR A 37 -28.69 -31.16 -18.87
CA TYR A 37 -27.72 -30.72 -19.86
C TYR A 37 -26.42 -30.25 -19.20
N THR A 38 -25.37 -30.15 -20.00
CA THR A 38 -24.07 -29.62 -19.56
C THR A 38 -23.67 -28.42 -20.40
N CYS A 39 -23.00 -27.45 -19.79
CA CYS A 39 -22.45 -26.29 -20.49
C CYS A 39 -20.96 -26.51 -20.78
N VAL A 40 -20.58 -26.43 -22.05
CA VAL A 40 -19.17 -26.41 -22.45
C VAL A 40 -18.69 -24.96 -22.38
N CYS A 41 -17.92 -24.66 -21.32
CA CYS A 41 -17.43 -23.31 -21.09
C CYS A 41 -16.33 -22.90 -22.07
N PRO A 42 -16.37 -21.67 -22.60
CA PRO A 42 -15.24 -21.08 -23.31
C PRO A 42 -14.02 -20.94 -22.40
N GLU A 43 -12.84 -20.75 -23.00
CA GLU A 43 -11.58 -20.68 -22.26
C GLU A 43 -11.62 -19.66 -21.11
N GLY A 44 -11.21 -20.11 -19.92
CA GLY A 44 -11.15 -19.32 -18.69
C GLY A 44 -12.49 -19.10 -17.97
N TYR A 45 -13.63 -19.41 -18.60
CA TYR A 45 -14.93 -19.37 -17.90
C TYR A 45 -15.14 -20.65 -17.08
N SER A 46 -15.88 -20.53 -15.98
CA SER A 46 -16.17 -21.65 -15.08
C SER A 46 -17.56 -21.52 -14.43
N GLY A 47 -17.98 -22.54 -13.68
CA GLY A 47 -19.33 -22.64 -13.12
C GLY A 47 -20.20 -23.63 -13.89
N LEU A 48 -21.31 -24.06 -13.28
CA LEU A 48 -22.22 -25.05 -13.89
C LEU A 48 -22.84 -24.53 -15.19
N PHE A 49 -23.08 -23.23 -15.23
CA PHE A 49 -23.63 -22.52 -16.38
C PHE A 49 -22.60 -21.57 -17.01
N CYS A 50 -21.31 -21.76 -16.72
CA CYS A 50 -20.22 -20.91 -17.19
C CYS A 50 -20.37 -19.44 -16.79
N GLU A 51 -20.98 -19.18 -15.64
CA GLU A 51 -21.33 -17.86 -15.12
C GLU A 51 -20.14 -17.09 -14.51
N PHE A 52 -19.05 -17.78 -14.16
CA PHE A 52 -17.85 -17.16 -13.62
C PHE A 52 -16.88 -16.83 -14.75
N SER A 53 -16.61 -15.52 -14.91
CA SER A 53 -15.62 -15.03 -15.85
C SER A 53 -14.20 -15.44 -15.47
N PRO A 54 -13.28 -15.54 -16.45
CA PRO A 54 -11.87 -15.73 -16.17
C PRO A 54 -11.36 -14.65 -15.21
N PRO A 55 -10.45 -14.98 -14.26
CA PRO A 55 -9.77 -13.96 -13.49
C PRO A 55 -9.11 -12.99 -14.47
N MET A 56 -9.36 -11.70 -14.29
CA MET A 56 -8.69 -10.66 -15.06
C MET A 56 -7.21 -10.65 -14.67
N VAL A 57 -6.40 -11.46 -15.34
CA VAL A 57 -4.96 -11.32 -15.29
C VAL A 57 -4.63 -10.12 -16.16
N LEU A 58 -4.53 -8.94 -15.54
CA LEU A 58 -3.93 -7.81 -16.22
C LEU A 58 -2.52 -8.23 -16.62
N PRO A 59 -2.13 -8.11 -17.90
CA PRO A 59 -0.77 -8.39 -18.30
C PRO A 59 0.16 -7.53 -17.45
N ARG A 60 1.24 -8.11 -16.92
CA ARG A 60 2.26 -7.35 -16.19
C ARG A 60 2.91 -6.38 -17.17
N THR A 61 2.41 -5.16 -17.21
CA THR A 61 2.85 -4.11 -18.14
C THR A 61 4.00 -3.31 -17.57
N SER A 62 4.10 -3.25 -16.25
CA SER A 62 5.15 -2.55 -15.52
C SER A 62 5.76 -3.43 -14.44
N PRO A 63 7.08 -3.32 -14.20
CA PRO A 63 7.71 -3.87 -13.01
C PRO A 63 7.05 -3.41 -11.70
N CYS A 64 6.34 -2.27 -11.70
CA CYS A 64 5.63 -1.72 -10.53
C CYS A 64 4.23 -2.32 -10.28
N ASP A 65 3.66 -3.12 -11.20
CA ASP A 65 2.26 -3.62 -11.07
C ASP A 65 2.03 -4.55 -9.86
N HIS A 66 3.13 -5.04 -9.25
CA HIS A 66 3.10 -5.86 -8.04
C HIS A 66 4.33 -5.59 -7.14
N TYR A 67 4.83 -4.35 -7.18
CA TYR A 67 5.99 -3.95 -6.38
C TYR A 67 5.53 -2.91 -5.36
N ASP A 68 5.25 -3.39 -4.15
CA ASP A 68 4.66 -2.56 -3.11
C ASP A 68 5.72 -1.72 -2.41
N CYS A 69 5.49 -0.41 -2.38
CA CYS A 69 6.27 0.54 -1.60
C CYS A 69 5.45 0.95 -0.37
N ALA A 70 6.05 0.86 0.81
CA ALA A 70 5.41 1.23 2.07
C ALA A 70 5.36 2.75 2.26
N ASN A 71 4.60 3.19 3.27
CA ASN A 71 4.57 4.57 3.76
C ASN A 71 4.28 5.63 2.67
N GLY A 72 3.47 5.28 1.68
CA GLY A 72 3.06 6.18 0.60
C GLY A 72 4.18 6.50 -0.40
N ALA A 73 5.27 5.73 -0.40
CA ALA A 73 6.35 5.90 -1.37
C ALA A 73 5.91 5.52 -2.80
N GLN A 74 6.50 6.19 -3.79
CA GLN A 74 6.17 5.98 -5.20
C GLN A 74 7.08 4.92 -5.83
N CYS A 75 6.51 3.91 -6.49
CA CYS A 75 7.29 3.00 -7.33
C CYS A 75 7.61 3.66 -8.68
N VAL A 76 8.88 3.62 -9.07
CA VAL A 76 9.35 4.06 -10.39
C VAL A 76 10.27 2.99 -10.99
N VAL A 77 10.37 2.95 -12.32
CA VAL A 77 11.32 2.05 -12.99
C VAL A 77 12.63 2.79 -13.22
N LYS A 78 13.73 2.23 -12.71
CA LYS A 78 15.09 2.75 -12.90
C LYS A 78 15.95 1.67 -13.53
N ASP A 79 16.52 1.95 -14.71
CA ASP A 79 17.41 1.03 -15.44
C ASP A 79 16.82 -0.39 -15.63
N THR A 80 15.48 -0.49 -15.74
CA THR A 80 14.64 -1.71 -15.83
C THR A 80 14.16 -2.34 -14.53
N ASP A 81 14.69 -1.94 -13.38
CA ASP A 81 14.26 -2.44 -12.06
C ASP A 81 13.22 -1.52 -11.40
N PRO A 82 12.23 -2.06 -10.66
CA PRO A 82 11.35 -1.26 -9.84
C PRO A 82 12.11 -0.76 -8.60
N VAL A 83 12.00 0.53 -8.33
CA VAL A 83 12.64 1.20 -7.18
C VAL A 83 11.61 2.07 -6.48
N CYS A 84 11.54 1.95 -5.15
CA CYS A 84 10.73 2.84 -4.33
C CYS A 84 11.45 4.17 -4.10
N GLN A 85 10.82 5.27 -4.48
CA GLN A 85 11.24 6.62 -4.09
C GLN A 85 10.68 6.94 -2.71
N CYS A 86 11.51 6.75 -1.68
CA CYS A 86 11.09 6.95 -0.30
C CYS A 86 10.82 8.43 0.02
N LEU A 87 9.74 8.67 0.76
CA LEU A 87 9.49 9.96 1.39
C LEU A 87 10.51 10.21 2.52
N HIS A 88 10.72 11.48 2.85
CA HIS A 88 11.63 11.87 3.93
C HIS A 88 11.28 11.17 5.24
N GLY A 89 12.29 10.65 5.93
CA GLY A 89 12.12 9.90 7.18
C GLY A 89 11.93 8.39 7.00
N TYR A 90 11.89 7.89 5.76
CA TYR A 90 11.80 6.45 5.47
C TYR A 90 12.99 5.93 4.67
N GLU A 91 13.39 4.69 4.93
CA GLU A 91 14.45 3.96 4.24
C GLU A 91 14.08 2.47 4.08
N GLY A 92 14.96 1.72 3.42
CA GLY A 92 14.72 0.32 3.05
C GLY A 92 14.36 0.16 1.58
N VAL A 93 14.35 -1.08 1.10
CA VAL A 93 14.10 -1.40 -0.31
C VAL A 93 12.66 -1.06 -0.68
N HIS A 94 11.74 -1.22 0.27
CA HIS A 94 10.32 -0.91 0.14
C HIS A 94 9.93 0.30 0.98
N CYS A 95 10.89 1.13 1.41
CA CYS A 95 10.66 2.28 2.29
C CYS A 95 9.92 1.91 3.60
N GLU A 96 10.14 0.69 4.09
CA GLU A 96 9.42 0.11 5.22
C GLU A 96 9.99 0.50 6.59
N LYS A 97 11.20 1.05 6.62
CA LYS A 97 11.92 1.40 7.85
C LYS A 97 11.89 2.91 8.06
N LEU A 98 11.86 3.33 9.32
CA LEU A 98 12.07 4.72 9.69
C LEU A 98 13.57 5.01 9.72
N VAL A 99 13.99 6.10 9.09
CA VAL A 99 15.35 6.62 9.20
C VAL A 99 15.60 6.94 10.67
N SER A 100 16.53 6.21 11.28
CA SER A 100 16.93 6.39 12.68
C SER A 100 18.37 6.86 12.72
N VAL A 101 18.61 8.03 13.30
CA VAL A 101 19.96 8.56 13.51
C VAL A 101 20.32 8.34 14.98
N ASN A 102 21.41 7.59 15.22
CA ASN A 102 21.91 7.34 16.57
C ASN A 102 23.05 8.33 16.90
N PHE A 103 22.86 9.10 17.96
CA PHE A 103 23.88 10.00 18.50
C PHE A 103 24.62 9.28 19.62
N ILE A 104 25.84 8.83 19.35
CA ILE A 104 26.60 7.96 20.28
C ILE A 104 27.42 8.79 21.26
N ASN A 105 27.85 10.00 20.86
CA ASN A 105 28.73 10.86 21.64
C ASN A 105 28.14 12.27 21.76
N ARG A 106 28.61 13.03 22.76
CA ARG A 106 28.19 14.43 23.02
C ARG A 106 28.54 15.43 21.91
N GLU A 107 29.30 15.01 20.90
CA GLU A 107 29.70 15.82 19.74
C GLU A 107 28.96 15.40 18.45
N SER A 108 28.05 14.44 18.52
CA SER A 108 27.26 14.06 17.36
C SER A 108 26.12 15.06 17.15
N PHE A 109 26.10 15.75 16.02
CA PHE A 109 25.03 16.67 15.64
C PHE A 109 24.65 16.50 14.17
N LEU A 110 23.39 16.81 13.85
CA LEU A 110 22.92 16.94 12.48
C LEU A 110 22.71 18.43 12.19
N GLN A 111 23.47 18.99 11.25
CA GLN A 111 23.29 20.37 10.81
C GLN A 111 22.53 20.40 9.48
N ILE A 112 21.39 21.09 9.46
CA ILE A 112 20.64 21.37 8.24
C ILE A 112 21.13 22.71 7.66
N PRO A 113 21.67 22.74 6.44
CA PRO A 113 22.08 23.97 5.78
C PRO A 113 20.92 24.97 5.65
N SER A 114 21.16 26.23 5.99
CA SER A 114 20.13 27.28 5.99
C SER A 114 19.51 27.54 4.62
N ASN A 115 20.25 27.30 3.54
CA ASN A 115 19.79 27.45 2.15
C ASN A 115 18.77 26.37 1.72
N LEU A 116 18.57 25.32 2.52
CA LEU A 116 17.58 24.27 2.26
C LEU A 116 16.27 24.47 3.05
N ILE A 117 16.20 25.50 3.90
CA ILE A 117 15.05 25.76 4.77
C ILE A 117 14.22 26.92 4.19
N THR A 118 12.97 26.66 3.83
CA THR A 118 12.00 27.68 3.42
C THR A 118 11.56 28.55 4.61
N GLU A 119 10.95 29.72 4.37
CA GLU A 119 10.55 30.65 5.45
C GLU A 119 9.64 30.04 6.53
N GLN A 120 8.94 28.95 6.21
CA GLN A 120 8.15 28.15 7.15
C GLN A 120 8.53 26.68 6.99
N ALA A 121 8.97 26.04 8.08
CA ALA A 121 9.28 24.62 8.12
C ALA A 121 8.66 24.00 9.39
N ASN A 122 7.85 22.96 9.21
CA ASN A 122 7.34 22.15 10.31
C ASN A 122 8.35 21.06 10.62
N ILE A 123 8.95 21.10 11.80
CA ILE A 123 9.94 20.11 12.23
C ILE A 123 9.27 19.16 13.22
N SER A 124 9.24 17.87 12.90
CA SER A 124 8.78 16.81 13.80
C SER A 124 9.97 15.92 14.17
N LEU A 125 10.17 15.72 15.47
CA LEU A 125 11.28 14.91 16.00
C LEU A 125 10.68 13.82 16.88
N GLN A 126 11.14 12.58 16.69
CA GLN A 126 10.90 11.49 17.64
C GLN A 126 12.23 11.12 18.26
N ILE A 127 12.34 11.28 19.59
CA ILE A 127 13.61 11.16 20.31
C ILE A 127 13.41 10.18 21.45
N ALA A 128 14.35 9.26 21.59
CA ALA A 128 14.45 8.37 22.74
C ALA A 128 15.86 8.55 23.34
N THR A 129 15.92 8.86 24.63
CA THR A 129 17.17 9.08 25.37
C THR A 129 16.98 8.68 26.82
N ASP A 130 18.07 8.26 27.47
CA ASP A 130 18.20 8.01 28.90
C ASP A 130 18.80 9.19 29.67
N GLU A 131 19.22 10.25 28.96
CA GLU A 131 19.72 11.48 29.56
C GLU A 131 18.58 12.36 30.05
N ASP A 132 18.76 13.02 31.20
CA ASP A 132 17.76 13.93 31.77
C ASP A 132 17.85 15.36 31.21
N ASN A 133 18.98 15.70 30.57
CA ASN A 133 19.25 17.05 30.05
C ASN A 133 19.98 16.99 28.71
N GLY A 134 19.64 17.89 27.78
CA GLY A 134 20.33 17.98 26.49
C GLY A 134 19.62 18.90 25.51
N VAL A 135 20.36 19.36 24.49
CA VAL A 135 19.80 20.16 23.40
C VAL A 135 19.35 19.21 22.29
N LEU A 136 18.09 19.32 21.88
CA LEU A 136 17.48 18.46 20.86
C LEU A 136 17.40 19.16 19.50
N LEU A 137 17.12 20.46 19.51
CA LEU A 137 17.14 21.32 18.34
C LEU A 137 17.63 22.70 18.77
N TYR A 138 18.45 23.32 17.93
CA TYR A 138 18.95 24.67 18.17
C TYR A 138 19.11 25.41 16.84
N LYS A 139 18.60 26.64 16.79
CA LYS A 139 18.80 27.56 15.67
C LYS A 139 19.07 28.95 16.25
N GLY A 140 20.27 29.49 16.02
CA GLY A 140 20.60 30.86 16.42
C GLY A 140 22.07 31.06 16.77
N ASP A 141 22.48 32.32 16.85
CA ASP A 141 23.77 32.72 17.47
C ASP A 141 23.48 33.62 18.68
N ASN A 142 23.04 34.86 18.42
CA ASN A 142 22.60 35.82 19.45
C ASN A 142 21.09 35.77 19.70
N GLU A 143 20.31 35.61 18.64
CA GLU A 143 18.88 35.29 18.70
C GLU A 143 18.74 33.79 18.47
N HIS A 144 18.06 33.09 19.36
CA HIS A 144 17.95 31.64 19.25
C HIS A 144 16.55 31.12 19.55
N ILE A 145 16.23 29.98 18.94
CA ILE A 145 15.19 29.07 19.38
C ILE A 145 15.83 27.72 19.65
N ALA A 146 15.53 27.15 20.81
CA ALA A 146 16.00 25.83 21.18
C ALA A 146 14.85 24.97 21.71
N VAL A 147 14.91 23.69 21.37
CA VAL A 147 14.13 22.64 22.02
C VAL A 147 15.11 21.83 22.83
N GLU A 148 14.90 21.77 24.13
CA GLU A 148 15.81 21.13 25.07
C GLU A 148 15.06 20.19 26.00
N LEU A 149 15.77 19.17 26.48
CA LEU A 149 15.34 18.37 27.61
C LEU A 149 15.94 18.99 28.87
N TYR A 150 15.11 19.26 29.87
CA TYR A 150 15.54 19.76 31.17
C TYR A 150 14.83 18.99 32.28
N ARG A 151 15.59 18.24 33.07
CA ARG A 151 15.06 17.36 34.13
C ARG A 151 13.96 16.42 33.62
N GLY A 152 14.21 15.78 32.47
CA GLY A 152 13.31 14.81 31.85
C GLY A 152 12.05 15.42 31.23
N ARG A 153 11.97 16.75 31.08
CA ARG A 153 10.85 17.44 30.43
C ARG A 153 11.32 18.20 29.21
N LEU A 154 10.50 18.14 28.15
CA LEU A 154 10.66 19.00 26.98
C LEU A 154 10.40 20.46 27.38
N ARG A 155 11.30 21.34 26.97
CA ARG A 155 11.22 22.79 27.13
C ARG A 155 11.54 23.46 25.80
N VAL A 156 10.79 24.50 25.47
CA VAL A 156 11.11 25.38 24.35
C VAL A 156 11.61 26.71 24.90
N SER A 157 12.81 27.11 24.51
CA SER A 157 13.39 28.40 24.85
C SER A 157 13.57 29.24 23.59
N TYR A 158 13.31 30.54 23.69
CA TYR A 158 13.60 31.47 22.62
C TYR A 158 14.14 32.80 23.17
N ASP A 159 15.21 33.28 22.58
CA ASP A 159 15.77 34.60 22.84
C ASP A 159 15.71 35.42 21.56
N SER A 160 15.04 36.56 21.64
CA SER A 160 14.86 37.50 20.52
C SER A 160 15.92 38.60 20.51
N GLY A 161 16.95 38.51 21.37
CA GLY A 161 18.00 39.53 21.49
C GLY A 161 17.50 40.86 22.07
N SER A 162 16.23 40.93 22.47
CA SER A 162 15.58 42.11 23.02
C SER A 162 15.37 41.93 24.53
N TYR A 163 15.62 43.00 25.30
CA TYR A 163 15.41 42.98 26.75
C TYR A 163 13.96 43.39 27.09
N PRO A 164 13.25 42.68 27.98
CA PRO A 164 13.69 41.48 28.69
C PRO A 164 13.67 40.24 27.78
N PRO A 165 14.64 39.30 27.95
CA PRO A 165 14.67 38.08 27.16
C PRO A 165 13.38 37.31 27.33
N SER A 166 12.89 36.81 26.21
CA SER A 166 11.55 36.30 26.01
C SER A 166 11.25 34.99 26.77
N ALA A 167 9.96 34.67 26.89
CA ALA A 167 9.39 33.71 27.83
C ALA A 167 9.75 32.23 27.58
N ILE A 168 9.77 31.46 28.67
CA ILE A 168 9.88 30.00 28.70
C ILE A 168 8.46 29.42 28.65
N TYR A 169 8.19 28.52 27.71
CA TYR A 169 6.93 27.76 27.62
C TYR A 169 7.17 26.27 27.90
#